data_AF-A0A2U8WCL9-F1
#
_entry.id   AF-A0A2U8WCL9-F1
#
_cell.length_a   1.000
_cell.length_b   1.000
_cell.length_c   1.000
_cell.angle_alpha   90.00
_cell.angle_beta   90.00
_cell.angle_gamma   90.00
#
_symmetry.space_group_name_H-M   'P 1'
#
loop_
_entity.id
_entity.type
_entity.pdbx_description
1 polymer ?
#
loop_
_entity_poly.entity_id
_entity_poly.type
_entity_poly.pdbx_seq_one_letter_code
_entity_poly.pdbx_strand_id
1 'polypeptide(L)'
;MGKAMSPDPTAPPVHGEILAGVQRRRRWSTSEKIRFIEESQQPGSSVSFVARRYGISPSLLFSWKRRMLEGGHQAVQADEEVVGTSRVRALERRVRDLERLLGRKTMEVEILKEALDLARNKKTELAARLLGRADGRFAVKAVADTLGVARSHLTERLSHSSRPRGPYRKPKDALLLPTIRAIVDARPSYGYRRVTALVNRVLRSRGEPVINAKRVLRILRANGLTLAPHTARRPGRTHDGVVVALHSNVRWCSDHLELRCRDGAVVRVLFAIDACDREIMAWSATTAGVSAEMVCDLMLACAERRFSATKTPHPVEWLSDNGSAYIAKQTAQTAAALGLRLLFTPVRSPQSNGIAEAFVKTLKRDYARLTILPDAETVMRLLPGWFEDYNTIHPHSGLRMLSPREFLSRSA
;
A
#
# COMPACT_ATOMS: atom_id res chain seq x y z
N MET A 1 -11.25 -4.94 93.32
CA MET A 1 -11.72 -6.32 93.04
C MET A 1 -10.49 -7.15 92.68
N GLY A 2 -9.89 -7.93 93.57
CA GLY A 2 -10.30 -9.29 94.01
C GLY A 2 -9.12 -10.24 93.73
N LYS A 3 -8.06 -10.25 94.57
CA LYS A 3 -7.81 -11.05 95.80
C LYS A 3 -6.96 -12.32 95.55
N ALA A 4 -5.88 -12.43 96.34
CA ALA A 4 -5.10 -13.61 96.80
C ALA A 4 -3.62 -13.49 96.40
N MET A 5 -2.67 -13.03 97.23
CA MET A 5 -2.27 -13.40 98.61
C MET A 5 -1.62 -14.80 98.67
N SER A 6 -0.29 -14.77 98.80
CA SER A 6 0.64 -15.89 98.92
C SER A 6 0.35 -16.79 100.12
N PRO A 7 0.83 -18.05 100.08
CA PRO A 7 1.61 -18.53 101.22
C PRO A 7 2.91 -19.24 100.83
N ASP A 8 3.89 -19.02 101.68
CA ASP A 8 5.16 -19.72 101.87
C ASP A 8 4.92 -21.02 102.71
N PRO A 9 5.94 -21.63 103.30
CA PRO A 9 6.65 -22.85 102.91
C PRO A 9 6.21 -24.08 103.75
N THR A 10 6.15 -25.28 103.17
CA THR A 10 6.44 -26.58 103.84
C THR A 10 5.94 -27.77 102.99
N ALA A 11 6.74 -28.17 102.00
CA ALA A 11 6.75 -29.54 101.46
C ALA A 11 8.09 -29.78 100.74
N PRO A 12 8.71 -30.97 100.86
CA PRO A 12 10.16 -31.14 100.70
C PRO A 12 10.65 -31.03 99.26
N PRO A 13 11.88 -30.51 99.03
CA PRO A 13 12.50 -30.49 97.72
C PRO A 13 12.96 -31.91 97.35
N VAL A 14 12.41 -32.47 96.28
CA VAL A 14 12.99 -33.65 95.65
C VAL A 14 14.23 -33.20 94.90
N HIS A 15 15.39 -33.36 95.54
CA HIS A 15 16.70 -33.24 94.90
C HIS A 15 16.84 -34.33 93.83
N GLY A 16 16.44 -34.00 92.60
CA GLY A 16 16.99 -34.64 91.41
C GLY A 16 18.32 -33.96 91.08
N GLU A 17 19.41 -34.53 91.57
CA GLU A 17 20.75 -34.10 91.17
C GLU A 17 20.96 -34.25 89.65
N ILE A 18 21.63 -33.24 89.11
CA ILE A 18 22.03 -33.06 87.73
C ILE A 18 23.10 -34.09 87.36
N LEU A 19 22.92 -34.79 86.23
CA LEU A 19 24.03 -35.30 85.42
C LEU A 19 23.85 -34.87 83.97
N ALA A 20 24.41 -33.70 83.68
CA ALA A 20 24.70 -33.26 82.32
C ALA A 20 25.82 -34.14 81.73
N GLY A 21 25.61 -34.67 80.53
CA GLY A 21 26.62 -35.50 79.86
C GLY A 21 26.28 -35.86 78.42
N VAL A 22 25.90 -34.89 77.58
CA VAL A 22 25.80 -35.11 76.13
C VAL A 22 27.22 -35.36 75.58
N GLN A 23 27.62 -36.63 75.44
CA GLN A 23 28.85 -37.01 74.76
C GLN A 23 28.82 -36.49 73.31
N ARG A 24 29.60 -35.44 73.03
CA ARG A 24 29.81 -34.94 71.66
C ARG A 24 30.41 -36.06 70.80
N ARG A 25 29.74 -36.44 69.71
CA ARG A 25 30.29 -37.33 68.67
C ARG A 25 31.68 -36.83 68.26
N ARG A 26 32.70 -37.67 68.41
CA ARG A 26 34.08 -37.38 68.00
C ARG A 26 34.09 -37.08 66.50
N ARG A 27 34.61 -35.91 66.11
CA ARG A 27 34.80 -35.52 64.70
C ARG A 27 36.27 -35.73 64.33
N TRP A 28 36.52 -36.28 63.16
CA TRP A 28 37.86 -36.50 62.61
C TRP A 28 38.09 -35.53 61.45
N SER A 29 39.24 -34.86 61.47
CA SER A 29 39.71 -34.01 60.38
C SER A 29 40.05 -34.83 59.14
N THR A 30 40.06 -34.19 57.97
CA THR A 30 40.40 -34.85 56.69
C THR A 30 41.78 -35.50 56.73
N SER A 31 42.76 -34.83 57.34
CA SER A 31 44.13 -35.33 57.51
C SER A 31 44.17 -36.58 58.38
N GLU A 32 43.37 -36.64 59.45
CA GLU A 32 43.23 -37.83 60.28
C GLU A 32 42.57 -38.99 59.53
N LYS A 33 41.49 -38.71 58.77
CA LYS A 33 40.82 -39.73 57.95
C LYS A 33 41.78 -40.37 56.94
N ILE A 34 42.58 -39.57 56.25
CA ILE A 34 43.58 -40.06 55.27
C ILE A 34 44.64 -40.91 55.97
N ARG A 35 45.19 -40.43 57.09
CA ARG A 35 46.19 -41.16 57.87
C ARG A 35 45.68 -42.54 58.32
N PHE A 36 44.44 -42.65 58.80
CA PHE A 36 43.87 -43.93 59.21
C PHE A 36 43.66 -44.89 58.02
N ILE A 37 43.33 -44.36 56.84
CA ILE A 37 43.18 -45.17 55.63
C ILE A 37 44.55 -45.69 55.17
N GLU A 38 45.59 -44.85 55.16
CA GLU A 38 46.96 -45.24 54.79
C GLU A 38 47.54 -46.28 55.76
N GLU A 39 47.35 -46.09 57.07
CA GLU A 39 47.79 -47.06 58.08
C GLU A 39 47.06 -48.41 57.97
N SER A 40 45.82 -48.42 57.46
CA SER A 40 45.08 -49.65 57.18
C SER A 40 45.52 -50.39 55.92
N GLN A 41 46.43 -49.80 55.13
CA GLN A 41 46.96 -50.37 53.89
C GLN A 41 48.42 -50.84 54.01
N GLN A 42 49.07 -50.63 55.15
CA GLN A 42 50.43 -51.14 55.38
C GLN A 42 50.43 -52.67 55.57
N PRO A 43 51.47 -53.39 55.08
CA PRO A 43 51.59 -54.84 55.25
C PRO A 43 51.60 -55.22 56.74
N GLY A 44 50.74 -56.16 57.13
CA GLY A 44 50.58 -56.58 58.54
C GLY A 44 49.53 -55.82 59.35
N SER A 45 48.91 -54.78 58.78
CA SER A 45 47.79 -54.03 59.38
C SER A 45 46.44 -54.43 58.76
N SER A 46 45.34 -54.24 59.48
CA SER A 46 43.99 -54.47 58.98
C SER A 46 43.03 -53.35 59.39
N VAL A 47 41.97 -53.12 58.60
CA VAL A 47 40.94 -52.09 58.87
C VAL A 47 40.36 -52.25 60.28
N SER A 48 40.11 -53.48 60.72
CA SER A 48 39.59 -53.78 62.07
C SER A 48 40.60 -53.55 63.20
N PHE A 49 41.90 -53.62 62.90
CA PHE A 49 42.98 -53.33 63.85
C PHE A 49 43.12 -51.81 64.04
N VAL A 50 43.20 -51.05 62.95
CA VAL A 50 43.29 -49.59 62.97
C VAL A 50 42.03 -48.97 63.58
N ALA A 51 40.85 -49.50 63.26
CA ALA A 51 39.57 -49.09 63.83
C ALA A 51 39.55 -49.23 65.37
N ARG A 52 40.03 -50.36 65.91
CA ARG A 52 40.15 -50.57 67.36
C ARG A 52 41.17 -49.65 68.01
N ARG A 53 42.34 -49.47 67.38
CA ARG A 53 43.43 -48.62 67.89
C ARG A 53 43.00 -47.16 68.08
N TYR A 54 42.20 -46.63 67.15
CA TYR A 54 41.78 -45.22 67.17
C TYR A 54 40.34 -45.00 67.65
N GLY A 55 39.64 -46.05 68.07
CA GLY A 55 38.26 -45.97 68.57
C GLY A 55 37.26 -45.56 67.49
N ILE A 56 37.45 -46.02 66.26
CA ILE A 56 36.61 -45.75 65.08
C ILE A 56 35.80 -47.01 64.78
N SER A 57 34.54 -46.88 64.34
CA SER A 57 33.79 -48.06 63.90
C SER A 57 34.40 -48.63 62.60
N PRO A 58 34.61 -49.95 62.47
CA PRO A 58 35.18 -50.54 61.26
C PRO A 58 34.41 -50.20 59.97
N SER A 59 33.07 -50.14 60.04
CA SER A 59 32.19 -49.79 58.91
C SER A 59 32.45 -48.37 58.38
N LEU A 60 32.67 -47.41 59.27
CA LEU A 60 33.00 -46.03 58.91
C LEU A 60 34.35 -45.95 58.19
N LEU A 61 35.37 -46.66 58.68
CA LEU A 61 36.70 -46.69 58.05
C LEU A 61 36.66 -47.38 56.67
N PHE A 62 35.86 -48.44 56.50
CA PHE A 62 35.60 -49.05 55.19
C PHE A 62 34.93 -48.07 54.22
N SER A 63 33.96 -47.28 54.70
CA SER A 63 33.27 -46.28 53.86
C SER A 63 34.22 -45.19 53.36
N TRP A 64 35.14 -44.73 54.22
CA TRP A 64 36.14 -43.73 53.82
C TRP A 64 37.16 -44.31 52.83
N LYS A 65 37.62 -45.55 53.06
CA LYS A 65 38.52 -46.25 52.13
C LYS A 65 37.89 -46.41 50.75
N ARG A 66 36.60 -46.76 50.68
CA ARG A 66 35.86 -46.86 49.42
C ARG A 66 35.72 -45.52 48.71
N ARG A 67 35.35 -44.46 49.43
CA ARG A 67 35.25 -43.09 48.87
C ARG A 67 36.59 -42.58 48.33
N MET A 68 37.71 -42.94 48.98
CA MET A 68 39.06 -42.59 48.52
C MET A 68 39.44 -43.31 47.22
N LEU A 69 39.03 -44.57 47.03
CA LEU A 69 39.28 -45.34 45.80
C LEU A 69 38.43 -44.86 44.62
N GLU A 70 37.18 -44.46 44.86
CA GLU A 70 36.24 -44.06 43.80
C GLU A 70 36.40 -42.59 43.36
N GLY A 71 36.91 -41.70 44.23
CA GLY A 71 36.93 -40.24 43.97
C GLY A 71 38.18 -39.48 44.42
N GLY A 72 39.25 -40.17 44.86
CA GLY A 72 40.49 -39.54 45.29
C GLY A 72 40.36 -38.65 46.55
N HIS A 73 41.42 -37.92 46.91
CA HIS A 73 41.51 -37.16 48.16
C HIS A 73 40.40 -36.11 48.37
N GLN A 74 39.79 -35.59 47.30
CA GLN A 74 38.71 -34.59 47.38
C GLN A 74 37.36 -35.19 47.84
N ALA A 75 37.11 -36.48 47.61
CA ALA A 75 35.83 -37.12 47.96
C ALA A 75 35.68 -37.43 49.46
N VAL A 76 36.77 -37.40 50.23
CA VAL A 76 36.75 -37.63 51.69
C VAL A 76 36.41 -36.34 52.47
N GLN A 77 36.45 -35.17 51.79
CA GLN A 77 36.20 -33.86 52.40
C GLN A 77 34.72 -33.49 52.53
N ALA A 78 33.87 -33.87 51.56
CA ALA A 78 32.46 -33.50 51.55
C ALA A 78 31.59 -34.67 52.06
N ASP A 79 30.91 -34.49 53.19
CA ASP A 79 29.86 -35.41 53.64
C ASP A 79 28.52 -35.21 52.86
N GLU A 80 28.58 -34.71 51.61
CA GLU A 80 27.44 -34.55 50.70
C GLU A 80 27.55 -35.48 49.49
N GLU A 81 26.41 -35.98 48.99
CA GLU A 81 26.33 -36.80 47.78
C GLU A 81 26.89 -36.06 46.56
N VAL A 82 28.07 -36.47 46.11
CA VAL A 82 28.66 -35.98 44.87
C VAL A 82 27.80 -36.51 43.71
N VAL A 83 27.05 -35.63 43.03
CA VAL A 83 26.46 -35.94 41.73
C VAL A 83 27.62 -36.28 40.79
N GLY A 84 27.75 -37.55 40.43
CA GLY A 84 28.88 -38.03 39.63
C GLY A 84 29.07 -37.17 38.38
N THR A 85 30.33 -36.83 38.08
CA THR A 85 30.75 -36.02 36.91
C THR A 85 30.13 -36.51 35.58
N SER A 86 29.75 -37.79 35.51
CA SER A 86 29.00 -38.40 34.41
C SER A 86 27.58 -37.82 34.21
N ARG A 87 26.85 -37.52 35.30
CA ARG A 87 25.48 -36.96 35.25
C ARG A 87 25.49 -35.48 34.86
N VAL A 88 26.49 -34.73 35.32
CA VAL A 88 26.73 -33.34 34.89
C VAL A 88 26.98 -33.29 33.38
N ARG A 89 27.92 -34.10 32.87
CA ARG A 89 28.20 -34.20 31.43
C ARG A 89 26.99 -34.65 30.61
N ALA A 90 26.14 -35.51 31.14
CA ALA A 90 24.90 -35.94 30.47
C ALA A 90 23.87 -34.80 30.38
N LEU A 91 23.73 -33.99 31.42
CA LEU A 91 22.88 -32.81 31.42
C LEU A 91 23.42 -31.73 30.47
N GLU A 92 24.72 -31.47 30.46
CA GLU A 92 25.35 -30.54 29.52
C GLU A 92 25.17 -30.96 28.04
N ARG A 93 25.20 -32.27 27.75
CA ARG A 93 24.85 -32.77 26.42
C ARG A 93 23.39 -32.48 26.09
N ARG A 94 22.45 -32.77 27.00
CA ARG A 94 21.02 -32.47 26.79
C ARG A 94 20.76 -30.98 26.59
N VAL A 95 21.44 -30.10 27.32
CA VAL A 95 21.33 -28.64 27.14
C VAL A 95 21.77 -28.25 25.73
N ARG A 96 22.96 -28.72 25.28
CA ARG A 96 23.43 -28.44 23.92
C ARG A 96 22.50 -28.98 22.83
N ASP A 97 21.93 -30.16 23.04
CA ASP A 97 20.97 -30.75 22.08
C ASP A 97 19.66 -29.96 22.04
N LEU A 98 19.16 -29.48 23.20
CA LEU A 98 17.98 -28.62 23.29
C LEU A 98 18.23 -27.25 22.66
N GLU A 99 19.39 -26.64 22.88
CA GLU A 99 19.78 -25.37 22.25
C GLU A 99 19.82 -25.51 20.72
N ARG A 100 20.38 -26.62 20.20
CA ARG A 100 20.37 -26.93 18.76
C ARG A 100 18.95 -27.12 18.22
N LEU A 101 18.09 -27.82 18.95
CA LEU A 101 16.69 -28.00 18.56
C LEU A 101 15.92 -26.68 18.57
N LEU A 102 16.14 -25.84 19.59
CA LEU A 102 15.55 -24.52 19.69
C LEU A 102 15.99 -23.64 18.53
N GLY A 103 17.29 -23.60 18.19
CA GLY A 103 17.80 -22.85 17.04
C GLY A 103 17.15 -23.27 15.72
N ARG A 104 16.98 -24.59 15.49
CA ARG A 104 16.27 -25.10 14.30
C ARG A 104 14.81 -24.65 14.28
N LYS A 105 14.09 -24.75 15.40
CA LYS A 105 12.69 -24.32 15.49
C LYS A 105 12.51 -22.82 15.35
N THR A 106 13.44 -22.01 15.88
CA THR A 106 13.43 -20.56 15.69
C THR A 106 13.56 -20.20 14.21
N MET A 107 14.49 -20.85 13.48
CA MET A 107 14.66 -20.64 12.05
C MET A 107 13.42 -21.03 11.24
N GLU A 108 12.80 -22.19 11.54
CA GLU A 108 11.54 -22.60 10.91
C GLU A 108 10.44 -21.55 11.11
N VAL A 109 10.33 -20.97 12.31
CA VAL A 109 9.34 -19.93 12.63
C VAL A 109 9.59 -18.65 11.82
N GLU A 110 10.84 -18.20 11.70
CA GLU A 110 11.16 -17.00 10.92
C GLU A 110 10.87 -17.20 9.42
N ILE A 111 11.22 -18.35 8.85
CA ILE A 111 10.86 -18.69 7.45
C ILE A 111 9.35 -18.64 7.24
N LEU A 112 8.57 -19.20 8.18
CA LEU A 112 7.10 -19.19 8.09
C LEU A 112 6.52 -17.77 8.22
N LYS A 113 7.12 -16.90 9.03
CA LYS A 113 6.73 -15.48 9.13
C LYS A 113 6.98 -14.73 7.81
N GLU A 114 8.17 -14.90 7.21
CA GLU A 114 8.48 -14.28 5.92
C GLU A 114 7.55 -14.76 4.80
N ALA A 115 7.30 -16.08 4.74
CA ALA A 115 6.36 -16.65 3.78
C ALA A 115 4.94 -16.08 3.96
N LEU A 116 4.51 -15.86 5.21
CA LEU A 116 3.20 -15.28 5.52
C LEU A 116 3.11 -13.81 5.06
N ASP A 117 4.18 -13.03 5.22
CA ASP A 117 4.22 -11.63 4.79
C ASP A 117 4.19 -11.49 3.26
N LEU A 118 4.84 -12.42 2.54
CA LEU A 118 4.79 -12.47 1.09
C LEU A 118 3.40 -12.86 0.55
N ALA A 119 2.62 -13.65 1.30
CA ALA A 119 1.35 -14.21 0.85
C ALA A 119 0.20 -13.19 0.69
N ARG A 120 0.44 -11.87 0.92
CA ARG A 120 -0.51 -10.73 0.70
C ARG A 120 -1.91 -10.85 1.32
N ASN A 121 -2.17 -11.86 2.14
CA ASN A 121 -3.46 -12.06 2.80
C ASN A 121 -3.54 -11.21 4.07
N LYS A 122 -4.74 -10.70 4.39
CA LYS A 122 -4.97 -10.02 5.68
C LYS A 122 -4.76 -11.05 6.80
N LYS A 123 -3.70 -10.91 7.61
CA LYS A 123 -3.33 -11.79 8.74
C LYS A 123 -4.52 -12.15 9.64
N THR A 124 -5.45 -11.20 9.84
CA THR A 124 -6.70 -11.38 10.59
C THR A 124 -7.63 -12.44 10.01
N GLU A 125 -7.72 -12.55 8.68
CA GLU A 125 -8.59 -13.52 8.03
C GLU A 125 -8.02 -14.94 8.11
N LEU A 126 -6.70 -15.07 8.00
CA LEU A 126 -6.01 -16.33 8.24
C LEU A 126 -6.17 -16.79 9.69
N ALA A 127 -6.01 -15.88 10.66
CA ALA A 127 -6.23 -16.15 12.08
C ALA A 127 -7.66 -16.67 12.36
N ALA A 128 -8.68 -16.02 11.80
CA ALA A 128 -10.07 -16.44 11.97
C ALA A 128 -10.33 -17.82 11.35
N ARG A 129 -9.81 -18.08 10.14
CA ARG A 129 -9.93 -19.38 9.48
C ARG A 129 -9.18 -20.50 10.22
N LEU A 130 -7.99 -20.19 10.75
CA LEU A 130 -7.21 -21.12 11.57
C LEU A 130 -7.99 -21.50 12.82
N LEU A 131 -8.54 -20.53 13.56
CA LEU A 131 -9.34 -20.80 14.76
C LEU A 131 -10.62 -21.59 14.43
N GLY A 132 -11.27 -21.31 13.30
CA GLY A 132 -12.44 -22.08 12.84
C GLY A 132 -12.13 -23.51 12.39
N ARG A 133 -10.93 -23.79 11.84
CA ARG A 133 -10.50 -25.15 11.44
C ARG A 133 -9.77 -25.92 12.56
N ALA A 134 -9.28 -25.20 13.56
CA ALA A 134 -8.50 -25.76 14.64
C ALA A 134 -9.37 -26.50 15.65
N ASP A 135 -10.69 -26.28 15.67
CA ASP A 135 -11.66 -26.93 16.57
C ASP A 135 -11.19 -26.93 18.03
N GLY A 136 -10.76 -25.75 18.52
CA GLY A 136 -10.25 -25.59 19.88
C GLY A 136 -8.77 -25.94 20.11
N ARG A 137 -8.03 -26.45 19.12
CA ARG A 137 -6.59 -26.80 19.27
C ARG A 137 -5.69 -25.63 19.67
N PHE A 138 -6.04 -24.41 19.31
CA PHE A 138 -5.23 -23.22 19.63
C PHE A 138 -6.05 -22.20 20.39
N ALA A 139 -5.50 -21.69 21.50
CA ALA A 139 -6.09 -20.58 22.22
C ALA A 139 -6.09 -19.32 21.35
N VAL A 140 -7.20 -18.56 21.36
CA VAL A 140 -7.35 -17.30 20.59
C VAL A 140 -6.20 -16.33 20.87
N LYS A 141 -5.75 -16.25 22.13
CA LYS A 141 -4.61 -15.41 22.52
C LYS A 141 -3.30 -15.84 21.82
N ALA A 142 -2.99 -17.13 21.80
CA ALA A 142 -1.78 -17.65 21.18
C ALA A 142 -1.74 -17.35 19.67
N VAL A 143 -2.88 -17.52 18.99
CA VAL A 143 -3.01 -17.18 17.56
C VAL A 143 -2.89 -15.68 17.31
N ALA A 144 -3.50 -14.86 18.17
CA ALA A 144 -3.43 -13.40 18.10
C ALA A 144 -1.97 -12.90 18.23
N ASP A 145 -1.26 -13.38 19.25
CA ASP A 145 0.12 -12.99 19.54
C ASP A 145 1.08 -13.46 18.45
N THR A 146 0.90 -14.70 17.95
CA THR A 146 1.77 -15.29 16.92
C THR A 146 1.61 -14.61 15.56
N LEU A 147 0.40 -14.17 15.21
CA LEU A 147 0.11 -13.50 13.94
C LEU A 147 0.17 -11.98 14.02
N GLY A 148 0.44 -11.40 15.20
CA GLY A 148 0.49 -9.96 15.43
C GLY A 148 -0.86 -9.25 15.20
N VAL A 149 -1.97 -9.90 15.59
CA VAL A 149 -3.33 -9.37 15.40
C VAL A 149 -3.97 -9.09 16.76
N ALA A 150 -4.70 -7.98 16.87
CA ALA A 150 -5.44 -7.64 18.09
C ALA A 150 -6.45 -8.74 18.47
N ARG A 151 -6.35 -9.26 19.69
CA ARG A 151 -7.25 -10.28 20.24
C ARG A 151 -8.72 -9.85 20.22
N SER A 152 -9.00 -8.60 20.58
CA SER A 152 -10.37 -8.04 20.61
C SER A 152 -11.03 -8.15 19.23
N HIS A 153 -10.32 -7.75 18.18
CA HIS A 153 -10.79 -7.81 16.79
C HIS A 153 -11.02 -9.25 16.29
N LEU A 154 -10.20 -10.22 16.72
CA LEU A 154 -10.43 -11.64 16.40
C LEU A 154 -11.66 -12.20 17.12
N THR A 155 -11.83 -11.83 18.39
CA THR A 155 -12.96 -12.31 19.21
C THR A 155 -14.28 -11.73 18.71
N GLU A 156 -14.29 -10.46 18.31
CA GLU A 156 -15.43 -9.80 17.67
C GLU A 156 -15.82 -10.49 16.34
N ARG A 157 -14.83 -10.85 15.50
CA ARG A 157 -15.11 -11.55 14.24
C ARG A 157 -15.54 -13.00 14.40
N LEU A 158 -15.15 -13.68 15.49
CA LEU A 158 -15.59 -15.04 15.78
C LEU A 158 -17.01 -15.06 16.37
N SER A 159 -17.33 -14.08 17.22
CA SER A 159 -18.65 -13.95 17.84
C SER A 159 -19.70 -13.40 16.87
N HIS A 160 -19.32 -12.44 16.02
CA HIS A 160 -20.18 -11.89 15.00
C HIS A 160 -19.82 -12.54 13.67
N SER A 161 -20.68 -13.45 13.22
CA SER A 161 -20.79 -13.74 11.78
C SER A 161 -21.09 -12.41 11.10
N SER A 162 -20.06 -11.71 10.63
CA SER A 162 -20.22 -10.49 9.88
C SER A 162 -20.93 -10.90 8.60
N ARG A 163 -22.27 -10.88 8.60
CA ARG A 163 -23.05 -11.04 7.38
C ARG A 163 -22.46 -10.03 6.41
N PRO A 164 -21.91 -10.48 5.27
CA PRO A 164 -21.38 -9.56 4.30
C PRO A 164 -22.49 -8.55 4.02
N ARG A 165 -22.18 -7.25 4.14
CA ARG A 165 -23.15 -6.21 3.79
C ARG A 165 -23.69 -6.58 2.42
N GLY A 166 -25.00 -6.88 2.36
CA GLY A 166 -25.67 -7.25 1.12
C GLY A 166 -25.39 -6.21 0.03
N PRO A 167 -25.51 -6.58 -1.25
CA PRO A 167 -25.22 -5.67 -2.34
C PRO A 167 -25.97 -4.35 -2.12
N TYR A 168 -25.20 -3.25 -2.05
CA TYR A 168 -25.74 -1.92 -1.80
C TYR A 168 -26.82 -1.60 -2.85
N ARG A 169 -28.07 -1.55 -2.42
CA ARG A 169 -29.22 -1.10 -3.22
C ARG A 169 -29.83 0.10 -2.53
N LYS A 170 -29.60 1.30 -3.06
CA LYS A 170 -30.40 2.47 -2.67
C LYS A 170 -31.48 2.70 -3.74
N PRO A 171 -32.77 2.77 -3.36
CA PRO A 171 -33.85 3.07 -4.31
C PRO A 171 -33.61 4.36 -5.09
N LYS A 172 -32.99 5.37 -4.45
CA LYS A 172 -32.59 6.65 -5.08
C LYS A 172 -31.55 6.50 -6.21
N ASP A 173 -30.87 5.36 -6.35
CA ASP A 173 -29.96 5.11 -7.48
C ASP A 173 -30.75 4.78 -8.76
N ALA A 174 -31.93 4.16 -8.63
CA ALA A 174 -32.79 3.84 -9.77
C ALA A 174 -33.32 5.12 -10.44
N LEU A 175 -33.58 6.18 -9.67
CA LEU A 175 -34.02 7.48 -10.19
C LEU A 175 -32.95 8.19 -11.05
N LEU A 176 -31.67 7.90 -10.82
CA LEU A 176 -30.57 8.51 -11.59
C LEU A 176 -30.27 7.77 -12.90
N LEU A 177 -30.73 6.51 -13.01
CA LEU A 177 -30.41 5.66 -14.15
C LEU A 177 -30.92 6.23 -15.48
N PRO A 178 -32.15 6.76 -15.61
CA PRO A 178 -32.64 7.35 -16.86
C PRO A 178 -31.76 8.52 -17.33
N THR A 179 -31.38 9.42 -16.41
CA THR A 179 -30.51 10.56 -16.72
C THR A 179 -29.11 10.10 -17.15
N ILE A 180 -28.53 9.12 -16.45
CA ILE A 180 -27.24 8.53 -16.81
C ILE A 180 -27.32 7.86 -18.18
N ARG A 181 -28.39 7.10 -18.43
CA ARG A 181 -28.59 6.34 -19.67
C ARG A 181 -28.69 7.28 -20.88
N ALA A 182 -29.49 8.34 -20.79
CA ALA A 182 -29.61 9.34 -21.84
C ALA A 182 -28.25 9.95 -22.22
N ILE A 183 -27.39 10.24 -21.24
CA ILE A 183 -26.04 10.76 -21.48
C ILE A 183 -25.13 9.71 -22.12
N VAL A 184 -25.17 8.47 -21.64
CA VAL A 184 -24.34 7.37 -22.17
C VAL A 184 -24.73 7.04 -23.61
N ASP A 185 -26.03 7.00 -23.93
CA ASP A 185 -26.51 6.72 -25.28
C ASP A 185 -26.12 7.85 -26.26
N ALA A 186 -26.17 9.11 -25.81
CA ALA A 186 -25.72 10.24 -26.63
C ALA A 186 -24.18 10.37 -26.73
N ARG A 187 -23.43 9.81 -25.77
CA ARG A 187 -21.97 9.93 -25.67
C ARG A 187 -21.34 8.58 -25.29
N PRO A 188 -21.41 7.56 -26.17
CA PRO A 188 -21.00 6.19 -25.83
C PRO A 188 -19.51 6.05 -25.55
N SER A 189 -18.66 6.99 -26.00
CA SER A 189 -17.22 6.99 -25.73
C SER A 189 -16.83 7.57 -24.36
N TYR A 190 -17.77 8.13 -23.59
CA TYR A 190 -17.45 8.83 -22.36
C TYR A 190 -17.31 7.89 -21.17
N GLY A 191 -16.17 8.00 -20.48
CA GLY A 191 -15.95 7.30 -19.21
C GLY A 191 -16.76 7.91 -18.05
N TYR A 192 -16.90 7.14 -16.96
CA TYR A 192 -17.74 7.51 -15.81
C TYR A 192 -17.47 8.90 -15.23
N ARG A 193 -16.22 9.41 -15.28
CA ARG A 193 -15.88 10.75 -14.76
C ARG A 193 -16.52 11.86 -15.59
N ARG A 194 -16.53 11.74 -16.92
CA ARG A 194 -17.18 12.70 -17.82
C ARG A 194 -18.70 12.59 -17.73
N VAL A 195 -19.22 11.36 -17.69
CA VAL A 195 -20.65 11.13 -17.44
C VAL A 195 -21.09 11.78 -16.13
N THR A 196 -20.30 11.64 -15.06
CA THR A 196 -20.58 12.31 -13.77
C THR A 196 -20.62 13.83 -13.91
N ALA A 197 -19.71 14.43 -14.69
CA ALA A 197 -19.69 15.87 -14.91
C ALA A 197 -20.97 16.34 -15.61
N LEU A 198 -21.39 15.65 -16.67
CA LEU A 198 -22.63 15.95 -17.40
C LEU A 198 -23.87 15.74 -16.52
N VAL A 199 -23.96 14.64 -15.78
CA VAL A 199 -25.07 14.40 -14.84
C VAL A 199 -25.13 15.51 -13.80
N ASN A 200 -23.98 15.91 -13.23
CA ASN A 200 -23.94 16.98 -12.25
C ASN A 200 -24.33 18.35 -12.85
N ARG A 201 -24.10 18.61 -14.13
CA ARG A 201 -24.63 19.81 -14.79
C ARG A 201 -26.15 19.79 -14.85
N VAL A 202 -26.75 18.66 -15.24
CA VAL A 202 -28.21 18.48 -15.27
C VAL A 202 -28.82 18.57 -13.86
N LEU A 203 -28.16 18.01 -12.85
CA LEU A 203 -28.65 18.13 -11.47
C LEU A 203 -28.59 19.58 -10.97
N ARG A 204 -27.50 20.30 -11.25
CA ARG A 204 -27.38 21.72 -10.88
C ARG A 204 -28.45 22.58 -11.55
N SER A 205 -28.75 22.37 -12.83
CA SER A 205 -29.81 23.13 -13.51
C SER A 205 -31.22 22.87 -12.94
N ARG A 206 -31.41 21.74 -12.25
CA ARG A 206 -32.64 21.38 -11.53
C ARG A 206 -32.63 21.79 -10.05
N GLY A 207 -31.55 22.41 -9.56
CA GLY A 207 -31.39 22.71 -8.13
C GLY A 207 -31.14 21.48 -7.24
N GLU A 208 -30.81 20.33 -7.84
CA GLU A 208 -30.56 19.08 -7.12
C GLU A 208 -29.10 18.94 -6.66
N PRO A 209 -28.85 18.23 -5.55
CA PRO A 209 -27.49 18.04 -5.04
C PRO A 209 -26.64 17.18 -5.99
N VAL A 210 -25.40 17.61 -6.19
CA VAL A 210 -24.42 16.89 -7.02
C VAL A 210 -24.09 15.51 -6.44
N ILE A 211 -23.75 14.57 -7.32
CA ILE A 211 -23.41 13.20 -6.96
C ILE A 211 -21.92 12.90 -7.13
N ASN A 212 -21.42 11.99 -6.31
CA ASN A 212 -20.04 11.52 -6.36
C ASN A 212 -19.82 10.57 -7.56
N ALA A 213 -18.67 10.68 -8.23
CA ALA A 213 -18.30 9.83 -9.35
C ALA A 213 -18.28 8.32 -9.04
N LYS A 214 -17.97 7.93 -7.79
CA LYS A 214 -18.03 6.52 -7.35
C LYS A 214 -19.47 5.98 -7.36
N ARG A 215 -20.47 6.84 -7.12
CA ARG A 215 -21.89 6.47 -7.19
C ARG A 215 -22.27 6.21 -8.65
N VAL A 216 -21.92 7.10 -9.57
CA VAL A 216 -22.15 6.93 -11.01
C VAL A 216 -21.46 5.67 -11.53
N LEU A 217 -20.19 5.45 -11.19
CA LEU A 217 -19.44 4.26 -11.60
C LEU A 217 -20.13 2.96 -11.16
N ARG A 218 -20.67 2.92 -9.94
CA ARG A 218 -21.39 1.75 -9.42
C ARG A 218 -22.70 1.52 -10.18
N ILE A 219 -23.46 2.57 -10.49
CA ILE A 219 -24.69 2.48 -11.29
C ILE A 219 -24.36 1.96 -12.69
N LEU A 220 -23.32 2.50 -13.34
CA LEU A 220 -22.88 2.04 -14.65
C LEU A 220 -22.50 0.55 -14.64
N ARG A 221 -21.72 0.11 -13.65
CA ARG A 221 -21.31 -1.31 -13.51
C ARG A 221 -22.50 -2.24 -13.30
N ALA A 222 -23.43 -1.85 -12.42
CA ALA A 222 -24.62 -2.66 -12.13
C ALA A 222 -25.53 -2.86 -13.36
N ASN A 223 -25.44 -1.97 -14.35
CA ASN A 223 -26.26 -1.99 -15.57
C ASN A 223 -25.44 -2.32 -16.84
N GLY A 224 -24.18 -2.77 -16.70
CA GLY A 224 -23.35 -3.12 -17.86
C GLY A 224 -22.96 -1.95 -18.79
N LEU A 225 -23.03 -0.71 -18.30
CA LEU A 225 -22.80 0.52 -19.08
C LEU A 225 -21.36 1.05 -18.99
N THR A 226 -20.42 0.24 -18.50
CA THR A 226 -19.02 0.66 -18.41
C THR A 226 -18.29 0.36 -19.70
N LEU A 227 -17.47 1.31 -20.15
CA LEU A 227 -16.50 1.11 -21.21
C LEU A 227 -15.59 -0.09 -20.89
N ALA A 228 -15.32 -0.90 -21.92
CA ALA A 228 -14.33 -1.96 -21.83
C ALA A 228 -12.97 -1.39 -21.39
N PRO A 229 -12.27 -2.02 -20.42
CA PRO A 229 -10.94 -1.59 -20.05
C PRO A 229 -10.01 -1.63 -21.25
N HIS A 230 -9.36 -0.51 -21.55
CA HIS A 230 -8.33 -0.47 -22.59
C HIS A 230 -7.09 -1.20 -22.07
N THR A 231 -6.87 -2.44 -22.48
CA THR A 231 -5.78 -3.33 -22.03
C THR A 231 -4.42 -2.99 -22.60
N ALA A 232 -4.30 -2.07 -23.55
CA ALA A 232 -3.00 -1.64 -24.04
C ALA A 232 -2.22 -0.94 -22.91
N ARG A 233 -1.11 -1.55 -22.48
CA ARG A 233 -0.09 -0.89 -21.66
C ARG A 233 0.38 0.35 -22.41
N ARG A 234 -0.02 1.53 -21.92
CA ARG A 234 0.68 2.76 -22.31
C ARG A 234 2.03 2.74 -21.60
N PRO A 235 3.16 2.77 -22.32
CA PRO A 235 4.41 3.13 -21.68
C PRO A 235 4.18 4.46 -20.98
N GLY A 236 4.37 4.50 -19.67
CA GLY A 236 4.30 5.73 -18.90
C GLY A 236 5.40 6.64 -19.37
N ARG A 237 5.14 7.47 -20.38
CA ARG A 237 6.01 8.59 -20.69
C ARG A 237 5.66 9.67 -19.67
N THR A 238 6.46 9.76 -18.62
CA THR A 238 6.53 10.95 -17.77
C THR A 238 6.99 12.11 -18.65
N HIS A 239 6.35 13.26 -18.54
CA HIS A 239 6.59 14.40 -19.43
C HIS A 239 6.85 15.67 -18.61
N ASP A 240 8.00 16.29 -18.85
CA ASP A 240 8.41 17.60 -18.32
C ASP A 240 8.00 18.77 -19.26
N GLY A 241 7.36 18.47 -20.39
CA GLY A 241 6.89 19.48 -21.34
C GLY A 241 5.59 20.14 -20.87
N VAL A 242 5.69 21.21 -20.08
CA VAL A 242 4.54 22.05 -19.75
C VAL A 242 4.18 22.91 -20.97
N VAL A 243 3.38 22.33 -21.88
CA VAL A 243 2.80 23.08 -23.02
C VAL A 243 1.63 23.97 -22.56
N VAL A 244 1.09 23.70 -21.36
CA VAL A 244 -0.04 24.44 -20.79
C VAL A 244 0.38 25.85 -20.40
N ALA A 245 -0.25 26.85 -21.02
CA ALA A 245 -0.09 28.23 -20.63
C ALA A 245 -0.80 28.51 -19.29
N LEU A 246 -0.20 29.38 -18.46
CA LEU A 246 -0.77 29.78 -17.18
C LEU A 246 -2.01 30.69 -17.32
N HIS A 247 -2.09 31.43 -18.42
CA HIS A 247 -3.19 32.35 -18.72
C HIS A 247 -3.69 32.15 -20.15
N SER A 248 -4.97 32.46 -20.38
CA SER A 248 -5.59 32.48 -21.70
C SER A 248 -4.90 33.51 -22.60
N ASN A 249 -4.86 33.24 -23.90
CA ASN A 249 -4.26 34.08 -24.94
C ASN A 249 -2.75 34.35 -24.79
N VAL A 250 -2.03 33.51 -24.05
CA VAL A 250 -0.55 33.55 -24.05
C VAL A 250 0.01 32.71 -25.18
N ARG A 251 -0.58 31.53 -25.41
CA ARG A 251 -0.13 30.58 -26.42
C ARG A 251 -1.31 29.89 -27.08
N TRP A 252 -1.36 29.98 -28.40
CA TRP A 252 -2.28 29.27 -29.26
C TRP A 252 -1.54 28.16 -29.99
N CYS A 253 -2.14 26.97 -30.04
CA CYS A 253 -1.61 25.84 -30.77
C CYS A 253 -2.44 25.62 -32.03
N SER A 254 -1.78 25.37 -33.15
CA SER A 254 -2.43 25.05 -34.43
C SER A 254 -1.94 23.72 -34.95
N ASP A 255 -2.86 22.96 -35.53
CA ASP A 255 -2.58 21.72 -36.23
C ASP A 255 -3.72 21.43 -37.21
N HIS A 256 -3.55 20.40 -38.04
CA HIS A 256 -4.60 19.91 -38.90
C HIS A 256 -4.85 18.42 -38.64
N LEU A 257 -6.05 17.96 -38.97
CA LEU A 257 -6.40 16.55 -38.90
C LEU A 257 -7.12 16.11 -40.17
N GLU A 258 -6.85 14.87 -40.57
CA GLU A 258 -7.52 14.26 -41.71
C GLU A 258 -8.67 13.35 -41.24
N LEU A 259 -9.84 13.55 -41.84
CA LEU A 259 -11.03 12.72 -41.73
C LEU A 259 -11.28 12.04 -43.09
N ARG A 260 -11.28 10.71 -43.10
CA ARG A 260 -11.49 9.92 -44.31
C ARG A 260 -12.95 9.53 -44.41
N CYS A 261 -13.57 9.87 -45.55
CA CYS A 261 -14.95 9.54 -45.88
C CYS A 261 -15.03 8.15 -46.52
N ARG A 262 -16.23 7.57 -46.59
CA ARG A 262 -16.47 6.24 -47.17
C ARG A 262 -16.31 6.22 -48.69
N ASP A 263 -16.65 7.32 -49.36
CA ASP A 263 -16.41 7.54 -50.79
C ASP A 263 -14.92 7.69 -51.17
N GLY A 264 -14.02 7.72 -50.18
CA GLY A 264 -12.58 7.89 -50.35
C GLY A 264 -12.10 9.34 -50.26
N ALA A 265 -13.00 10.33 -50.18
CA ALA A 265 -12.64 11.72 -49.98
C ALA A 265 -11.95 11.93 -48.62
N VAL A 266 -10.99 12.86 -48.57
CA VAL A 266 -10.28 13.22 -47.35
C VAL A 266 -10.56 14.68 -47.03
N VAL A 267 -11.18 14.92 -45.89
CA VAL A 267 -11.39 16.27 -45.36
C VAL A 267 -10.28 16.60 -44.39
N ARG A 268 -9.51 17.64 -44.70
CA ARG A 268 -8.47 18.20 -43.84
C ARG A 268 -9.05 19.37 -43.06
N VAL A 269 -9.07 19.25 -41.74
CA VAL A 269 -9.58 20.28 -40.84
C VAL A 269 -8.41 20.94 -40.14
N LEU A 270 -8.20 22.21 -40.43
CA LEU A 270 -7.24 23.10 -39.79
C LEU A 270 -7.93 23.78 -38.60
N PHE A 271 -7.29 23.86 -37.44
CA PHE A 271 -7.88 24.46 -36.24
C PHE A 271 -6.83 25.17 -35.39
N ALA A 272 -7.28 26.14 -34.60
CA ALA A 272 -6.48 26.82 -33.58
C ALA A 272 -7.13 26.69 -32.20
N ILE A 273 -6.35 26.22 -31.23
CA ILE A 273 -6.76 25.96 -29.85
C ILE A 273 -5.93 26.79 -28.88
N ASP A 274 -6.55 27.36 -27.84
CA ASP A 274 -5.81 28.01 -26.76
C ASP A 274 -5.23 26.97 -25.78
N ALA A 275 -3.96 27.14 -25.40
CA ALA A 275 -3.24 26.17 -24.57
C ALA A 275 -3.69 26.16 -23.09
N CYS A 276 -4.31 27.24 -22.61
CA CYS A 276 -4.83 27.38 -21.25
C CYS A 276 -6.27 26.87 -21.17
N ASP A 277 -7.19 27.53 -21.86
CA ASP A 277 -8.65 27.32 -21.73
C ASP A 277 -9.21 26.23 -22.66
N ARG A 278 -8.39 25.72 -23.60
CA ARG A 278 -8.73 24.65 -24.55
C ARG A 278 -9.86 24.99 -25.52
N GLU A 279 -10.27 26.24 -25.65
CA GLU A 279 -11.28 26.64 -26.64
C GLU A 279 -10.69 26.51 -28.05
N ILE A 280 -11.44 25.90 -28.96
CA ILE A 280 -11.17 26.05 -30.39
C ILE A 280 -11.70 27.41 -30.82
N MET A 281 -10.77 28.31 -31.14
CA MET A 281 -11.08 29.69 -31.48
C MET A 281 -11.57 29.79 -32.92
N ALA A 282 -10.84 29.20 -33.85
CA ALA A 282 -11.21 29.14 -35.25
C ALA A 282 -10.86 27.78 -35.83
N TRP A 283 -11.53 27.44 -36.93
CA TRP A 283 -11.24 26.27 -37.73
C TRP A 283 -11.63 26.54 -39.18
N SER A 284 -11.00 25.82 -40.10
CA SER A 284 -11.30 25.81 -41.52
C SER A 284 -11.13 24.39 -42.05
N ALA A 285 -11.82 24.04 -43.12
CA ALA A 285 -11.78 22.68 -43.65
C ALA A 285 -11.76 22.69 -45.18
N THR A 286 -10.98 21.77 -45.76
CA THR A 286 -10.83 21.62 -47.20
C THR A 286 -10.70 20.15 -47.60
N THR A 287 -11.04 19.81 -48.84
CA THR A 287 -10.73 18.52 -49.45
C THR A 287 -9.36 18.50 -50.13
N ALA A 288 -8.80 19.69 -50.41
CA ALA A 288 -7.48 19.88 -50.98
C ALA A 288 -6.39 19.87 -49.89
N GLY A 289 -5.17 20.26 -50.25
CA GLY A 289 -4.11 20.51 -49.27
C GLY A 289 -4.38 21.77 -48.44
N VAL A 290 -3.85 21.82 -47.22
CA VAL A 290 -3.89 23.03 -46.40
C VAL A 290 -2.93 24.06 -47.01
N SER A 291 -3.47 25.22 -47.43
CA SER A 291 -2.67 26.31 -48.02
C SER A 291 -2.19 27.30 -46.95
N ALA A 292 -1.18 28.11 -47.29
CA ALA A 292 -0.71 29.20 -46.43
C ALA A 292 -1.81 30.27 -46.21
N GLU A 293 -2.64 30.53 -47.22
CA GLU A 293 -3.80 31.43 -47.16
C GLU A 293 -4.79 30.98 -46.08
N MET A 294 -5.15 29.69 -46.05
CA MET A 294 -6.04 29.14 -45.00
C MET A 294 -5.47 29.34 -43.59
N VAL A 295 -4.15 29.26 -43.42
CA VAL A 295 -3.50 29.51 -42.12
C VAL A 295 -3.56 31.00 -41.76
N CYS A 296 -3.37 31.89 -42.74
CA CYS A 296 -3.49 33.34 -42.54
C CYS A 296 -4.92 33.73 -42.12
N ASP A 297 -5.93 33.21 -42.81
CA ASP A 297 -7.34 33.44 -42.49
C ASP A 297 -7.69 32.91 -41.09
N LEU A 298 -7.14 31.75 -40.74
CA LEU A 298 -7.32 31.16 -39.41
C LEU A 298 -6.74 32.08 -38.31
N MET A 299 -5.53 32.62 -38.51
CA MET A 299 -4.89 33.53 -37.56
C MET A 299 -5.72 34.80 -37.37
N LEU A 300 -6.21 35.37 -38.48
CA LEU A 300 -7.07 36.55 -38.46
C LEU A 300 -8.37 36.26 -37.69
N ALA A 301 -9.06 35.17 -38.02
CA ALA A 301 -10.30 34.77 -37.36
C ALA A 301 -10.11 34.54 -35.84
N CYS A 302 -8.95 34.03 -35.42
CA CYS A 302 -8.62 33.90 -34.00
C CYS A 302 -8.50 35.26 -33.30
N ALA A 303 -7.77 36.21 -33.92
CA ALA A 303 -7.59 37.54 -33.37
C ALA A 303 -8.94 38.28 -33.25
N GLU A 304 -9.75 38.24 -34.31
CA GLU A 304 -11.08 38.86 -34.32
C GLU A 304 -11.99 38.26 -33.24
N ARG A 305 -12.00 36.92 -33.11
CA ARG A 305 -12.86 36.25 -32.13
C ARG A 305 -12.43 36.53 -30.69
N ARG A 306 -11.13 36.59 -30.40
CA ARG A 306 -10.63 36.75 -29.02
C ARG A 306 -10.57 38.20 -28.57
N PHE A 307 -10.27 39.11 -29.49
CA PHE A 307 -9.98 40.50 -29.14
C PHE A 307 -10.93 41.50 -29.80
N SER A 308 -11.88 41.04 -30.65
CA SER A 308 -12.72 41.92 -31.47
C SER A 308 -11.89 42.93 -32.27
N ALA A 309 -10.68 42.52 -32.66
CA ALA A 309 -9.69 43.34 -33.32
C ALA A 309 -8.83 42.49 -34.26
N THR A 310 -8.30 43.12 -35.30
CA THR A 310 -7.39 42.48 -36.26
C THR A 310 -6.02 42.19 -35.64
N LYS A 311 -5.60 42.93 -34.62
CA LYS A 311 -4.28 42.78 -33.98
C LYS A 311 -4.43 42.35 -32.53
N THR A 312 -3.54 41.48 -32.06
CA THR A 312 -3.47 41.11 -30.66
C THR A 312 -2.95 42.29 -29.82
N PRO A 313 -3.52 42.55 -28.63
CA PRO A 313 -3.11 43.67 -27.78
C PRO A 313 -1.70 43.47 -27.17
N HIS A 314 -1.24 42.22 -27.14
CA HIS A 314 0.08 41.81 -26.67
C HIS A 314 0.61 40.68 -27.57
N PRO A 315 1.93 40.38 -27.53
CA PRO A 315 2.49 39.25 -28.26
C PRO A 315 1.84 37.94 -27.81
N VAL A 316 1.22 37.21 -28.76
CA VAL A 316 0.67 35.86 -28.53
C VAL A 316 1.51 34.84 -29.26
N GLU A 317 1.91 33.78 -28.58
CA GLU A 317 2.70 32.72 -29.19
C GLU A 317 1.81 31.81 -30.04
N TRP A 318 2.18 31.61 -31.31
CA TRP A 318 1.52 30.68 -32.22
C TRP A 318 2.39 29.45 -32.41
N LEU A 319 2.03 28.34 -31.77
CA LEU A 319 2.76 27.09 -31.82
C LEU A 319 2.18 26.16 -32.89
N SER A 320 2.97 25.82 -33.89
CA SER A 320 2.61 24.85 -34.92
C SER A 320 3.75 23.87 -35.22
N ASP A 321 3.46 22.85 -36.04
CA ASP A 321 4.49 22.03 -36.65
C ASP A 321 5.21 22.77 -37.78
N ASN A 322 6.21 22.10 -38.37
CA ASN A 322 7.00 22.60 -39.50
C ASN A 322 6.31 22.35 -40.86
N GLY A 323 4.98 22.30 -40.90
CA GLY A 323 4.25 22.16 -42.16
C GLY A 323 4.53 23.30 -43.13
N SER A 324 4.57 23.02 -44.43
CA SER A 324 4.90 24.03 -45.46
C SER A 324 3.97 25.25 -45.44
N ALA A 325 2.69 25.05 -45.11
CA ALA A 325 1.71 26.14 -44.94
C ALA A 325 2.05 27.07 -43.76
N TYR A 326 2.67 26.54 -42.69
CA TYR A 326 3.06 27.33 -41.51
C TYR A 326 4.39 28.07 -41.69
N ILE A 327 5.32 27.51 -42.48
CA ILE A 327 6.65 28.09 -42.73
C ILE A 327 6.63 29.09 -43.90
N ALA A 328 5.56 29.13 -44.69
CA ALA A 328 5.43 30.04 -45.83
C ALA A 328 5.68 31.51 -45.42
N LYS A 329 6.37 32.25 -46.30
CA LYS A 329 6.71 33.67 -46.08
C LYS A 329 5.47 34.53 -45.80
N GLN A 330 4.39 34.28 -46.52
CA GLN A 330 3.10 34.97 -46.33
C GLN A 330 2.54 34.75 -44.91
N THR A 331 2.62 33.53 -44.38
CA THR A 331 2.19 33.20 -43.03
C THR A 331 3.02 33.94 -41.98
N ALA A 332 4.34 34.00 -42.15
CA ALA A 332 5.22 34.75 -41.26
C ALA A 332 4.93 36.26 -41.26
N GLN A 333 4.67 36.84 -42.45
CA GLN A 333 4.30 38.25 -42.59
C GLN A 333 2.96 38.55 -41.94
N THR A 334 1.97 37.69 -42.15
CA THR A 334 0.63 37.84 -41.57
C THR A 334 0.68 37.71 -40.05
N ALA A 335 1.38 36.70 -39.52
CA ALA A 335 1.57 36.53 -38.09
C ALA A 335 2.17 37.79 -37.44
N ALA A 336 3.24 38.34 -38.03
CA ALA A 336 3.86 39.57 -37.54
C ALA A 336 2.91 40.78 -37.57
N ALA A 337 2.11 40.92 -38.64
CA ALA A 337 1.11 42.00 -38.76
C ALA A 337 0.01 41.90 -37.68
N LEU A 338 -0.43 40.68 -37.36
CA LEU A 338 -1.45 40.40 -36.34
C LEU A 338 -0.90 40.46 -34.90
N GLY A 339 0.42 40.59 -34.70
CA GLY A 339 1.03 40.59 -33.37
C GLY A 339 1.32 39.19 -32.80
N LEU A 340 1.31 38.17 -33.66
CA LEU A 340 1.59 36.77 -33.31
C LEU A 340 3.08 36.46 -33.44
N ARG A 341 3.63 35.73 -32.46
CA ARG A 341 4.99 35.20 -32.49
C ARG A 341 4.96 33.73 -32.88
N LEU A 342 5.43 33.42 -34.08
CA LEU A 342 5.54 32.03 -34.54
C LEU A 342 6.56 31.25 -33.70
N LEU A 343 6.14 30.10 -33.19
CA LEU A 343 6.97 29.11 -32.53
C LEU A 343 6.75 27.77 -33.24
N PHE A 344 7.84 27.08 -33.53
CA PHE A 344 7.79 25.79 -34.21
C PHE A 344 8.27 24.69 -33.29
N THR A 345 7.62 23.52 -33.36
CA THR A 345 8.08 22.36 -32.61
C THR A 345 9.44 21.89 -33.12
N PRO A 346 10.43 21.64 -32.25
CA PRO A 346 11.71 21.11 -32.67
C PRO A 346 11.55 19.72 -33.30
N VAL A 347 12.39 19.45 -34.30
CA VAL A 347 12.40 18.17 -35.03
C VAL A 347 12.58 17.02 -34.03
N ARG A 348 11.68 16.02 -34.07
CA ARG A 348 11.63 14.85 -33.16
C ARG A 348 11.19 15.12 -31.71
N SER A 349 10.41 16.17 -31.46
CA SER A 349 9.68 16.35 -30.19
C SER A 349 8.14 16.27 -30.38
N PRO A 350 7.56 15.05 -30.48
CA PRO A 350 6.11 14.89 -30.61
C PRO A 350 5.30 15.48 -29.44
N GLN A 351 5.96 15.74 -28.31
CA GLN A 351 5.30 16.20 -27.08
C GLN A 351 5.08 17.71 -27.05
N SER A 352 5.72 18.47 -27.93
CA SER A 352 5.67 19.94 -27.93
C SER A 352 4.29 20.50 -28.30
N ASN A 353 3.50 19.79 -29.10
CA ASN A 353 2.11 20.17 -29.44
C ASN A 353 1.06 19.22 -28.81
N GLY A 354 1.29 18.80 -27.57
CA GLY A 354 0.41 17.83 -26.89
C GLY A 354 -1.03 18.31 -26.69
N ILE A 355 -1.28 19.62 -26.75
CA ILE A 355 -2.62 20.22 -26.66
C ILE A 355 -3.43 19.91 -27.93
N ALA A 356 -2.88 20.24 -29.10
CA ALA A 356 -3.52 19.97 -30.37
C ALA A 356 -3.68 18.45 -30.59
N GLU A 357 -2.65 17.66 -30.27
CA GLU A 357 -2.72 16.19 -30.43
C GLU A 357 -3.83 15.58 -29.55
N ALA A 358 -3.99 16.08 -28.31
CA ALA A 358 -5.08 15.66 -27.43
C ALA A 358 -6.46 16.05 -27.98
N PHE A 359 -6.59 17.21 -28.61
CA PHE A 359 -7.80 17.62 -29.32
C PHE A 359 -8.09 16.68 -30.50
N VAL A 360 -7.12 16.42 -31.38
CA VAL A 360 -7.29 15.53 -32.54
C VAL A 360 -7.75 14.13 -32.10
N LYS A 361 -7.13 13.57 -31.06
CA LYS A 361 -7.54 12.29 -30.47
C LYS A 361 -8.97 12.33 -29.93
N THR A 362 -9.36 13.44 -29.31
CA THR A 362 -10.71 13.65 -28.77
C THR A 362 -11.73 13.76 -29.89
N LEU A 363 -11.50 14.62 -30.90
CA LEU A 363 -12.41 14.81 -32.03
C LEU A 363 -12.62 13.49 -32.79
N LYS A 364 -11.54 12.78 -33.10
CA LYS A 364 -11.61 11.49 -33.80
C LYS A 364 -12.37 10.44 -32.99
N ARG A 365 -12.11 10.33 -31.68
CA ARG A 365 -12.74 9.30 -30.83
C ARG A 365 -14.21 9.60 -30.53
N ASP A 366 -14.52 10.83 -30.18
CA ASP A 366 -15.80 11.20 -29.57
C ASP A 366 -16.83 11.70 -30.60
N TYR A 367 -16.42 12.02 -31.82
CA TYR A 367 -17.33 12.53 -32.86
C TYR A 367 -17.21 11.71 -34.15
N ALA A 368 -16.02 11.70 -34.77
CA ALA A 368 -15.84 11.07 -36.08
C ALA A 368 -16.08 9.55 -36.07
N ARG A 369 -15.58 8.82 -35.06
CA ARG A 369 -15.78 7.36 -34.97
C ARG A 369 -17.22 6.93 -34.67
N LEU A 370 -18.04 7.83 -34.13
CA LEU A 370 -19.42 7.55 -33.77
C LEU A 370 -20.40 7.89 -34.89
N THR A 371 -19.94 8.61 -35.91
CA THR A 371 -20.77 9.11 -37.00
C THR A 371 -20.39 8.41 -38.30
N ILE A 372 -21.38 8.11 -39.14
CA ILE A 372 -21.11 7.64 -40.51
C ILE A 372 -20.69 8.85 -41.34
N LEU A 373 -19.51 8.77 -41.96
CA LEU A 373 -18.96 9.83 -42.81
C LEU A 373 -19.05 9.37 -44.28
N PRO A 374 -20.19 9.59 -44.97
CA PRO A 374 -20.38 9.12 -46.34
C PRO A 374 -19.48 9.86 -47.33
N ASP A 375 -19.53 11.19 -47.31
CA ASP A 375 -18.89 12.10 -48.26
C ASP A 375 -18.35 13.36 -47.55
N ALA A 376 -17.55 14.15 -48.27
CA ALA A 376 -16.92 15.36 -47.74
C ALA A 376 -17.93 16.45 -47.35
N GLU A 377 -19.01 16.63 -48.11
CA GLU A 377 -20.02 17.66 -47.84
C GLU A 377 -20.73 17.39 -46.49
N THR A 378 -21.07 16.13 -46.24
CA THR A 378 -21.64 15.68 -44.97
C THR A 378 -20.68 15.98 -43.81
N VAL A 379 -19.39 15.73 -43.96
CA VAL A 379 -18.39 16.07 -42.93
C VAL A 379 -18.37 17.57 -42.69
N MET A 380 -18.27 18.39 -43.74
CA MET A 380 -18.25 19.85 -43.62
C MET A 380 -19.49 20.38 -42.89
N ARG A 381 -20.66 19.79 -43.14
CA ARG A 381 -21.93 20.16 -42.48
C ARG A 381 -21.96 19.82 -40.99
N LEU A 382 -21.28 18.75 -40.58
CA LEU A 382 -21.25 18.28 -39.18
C LEU A 382 -20.23 19.03 -38.32
N LEU A 383 -19.12 19.50 -38.92
CA LEU A 383 -18.02 20.16 -38.20
C LEU A 383 -18.49 21.32 -37.30
N PRO A 384 -19.33 22.27 -37.74
CA PRO A 384 -19.78 23.37 -36.88
C PRO A 384 -20.40 22.87 -35.57
N GLY A 385 -21.27 21.86 -35.64
CA GLY A 385 -21.91 21.28 -34.47
C GLY A 385 -20.92 20.56 -33.54
N TRP A 386 -19.90 19.90 -34.09
CA TRP A 386 -18.86 19.23 -33.29
C TRP A 386 -17.97 20.22 -32.55
N PHE A 387 -17.55 21.31 -33.21
CA PHE A 387 -16.74 22.36 -32.57
C PHE A 387 -17.54 23.12 -31.51
N GLU A 388 -18.83 23.38 -31.76
CA GLU A 388 -19.71 24.02 -30.78
C GLU A 388 -19.96 23.13 -29.56
N ASP A 389 -20.26 21.84 -29.75
CA ASP A 389 -20.39 20.87 -28.65
C ASP A 389 -19.09 20.73 -27.85
N TYR A 390 -17.94 20.72 -28.55
CA TYR A 390 -16.63 20.67 -27.89
C TYR A 390 -16.43 21.89 -26.99
N ASN A 391 -16.71 23.09 -27.49
CA ASN A 391 -16.49 24.34 -26.75
C ASN A 391 -17.50 24.58 -25.61
N THR A 392 -18.72 24.04 -25.72
CA THR A 392 -19.80 24.32 -24.75
C THR A 392 -20.11 23.16 -23.80
N ILE A 393 -20.03 21.92 -24.28
CA ILE A 393 -20.53 20.74 -23.56
C ILE A 393 -19.41 19.78 -23.17
N HIS A 394 -18.34 19.63 -23.96
CA HIS A 394 -17.32 18.62 -23.67
C HIS A 394 -16.61 18.83 -22.31
N PRO A 395 -16.60 17.86 -21.37
CA PRO A 395 -15.90 18.02 -20.10
C PRO A 395 -14.39 17.73 -20.22
N HIS A 396 -13.55 18.70 -19.84
CA HIS A 396 -12.10 18.58 -19.87
C HIS A 396 -11.51 18.28 -18.49
N SER A 397 -10.74 17.20 -18.36
CA SER A 397 -10.06 16.89 -17.09
C SER A 397 -9.05 17.97 -16.68
N GLY A 398 -8.38 18.61 -17.65
CA GLY A 398 -7.46 19.73 -17.41
C GLY A 398 -8.16 20.99 -16.88
N LEU A 399 -9.45 21.16 -17.20
CA LEU A 399 -10.27 22.30 -16.77
C LEU A 399 -11.23 21.92 -15.64
N ARG A 400 -10.84 20.95 -14.79
CA ARG A 400 -11.67 20.46 -13.67
C ARG A 400 -13.07 19.98 -14.08
N MET A 401 -13.17 19.40 -15.27
CA MET A 401 -14.39 18.90 -15.92
C MET A 401 -15.37 19.99 -16.39
N LEU A 402 -14.92 21.24 -16.52
CA LEU A 402 -15.64 22.29 -17.25
C LEU A 402 -15.42 22.13 -18.75
N SER A 403 -16.33 22.70 -19.55
CA SER A 403 -16.09 22.94 -20.97
C SER A 403 -15.24 24.20 -21.16
N PRO A 404 -14.63 24.41 -22.33
CA PRO A 404 -13.80 25.58 -22.59
C PRO A 404 -14.52 26.91 -22.30
N ARG A 405 -15.76 27.08 -22.80
CA ARG A 405 -16.52 28.31 -22.56
C ARG A 405 -17.00 28.45 -21.11
N GLU A 406 -17.35 27.35 -20.44
CA GLU A 406 -17.65 27.40 -19.00
C GLU A 406 -16.42 27.84 -18.19
N PHE A 407 -15.23 27.37 -18.56
CA PHE A 407 -13.99 27.76 -17.91
C PHE A 407 -13.72 29.26 -18.11
N LEU A 408 -13.80 29.73 -19.36
CA LEU A 408 -13.65 31.16 -19.69
C LEU A 408 -14.65 32.04 -18.93
N SER A 409 -15.93 31.67 -18.90
CA SER A 409 -16.96 32.45 -18.19
C SER A 409 -16.75 32.55 -16.68
N ARG A 410 -15.92 31.69 -16.08
CA ARG A 410 -15.58 31.69 -14.65
C ARG A 410 -14.22 32.34 -14.37
N SER A 411 -13.43 32.54 -15.41
CA SER A 411 -12.09 33.11 -15.34
C SER A 411 -12.04 34.56 -15.81
N ALA A 412 -13.03 34.99 -16.60
CA ALA A 412 -13.43 36.38 -16.73
C ALA A 412 -14.09 36.86 -15.42
#